data_AF-Q2XN18-F1
#
_entry.id   AF-Q2XN18-F1
#
_cell.length_a   1.000
_cell.length_b   1.000
_cell.length_c   1.000
_cell.angle_alpha   90.00
_cell.angle_beta   90.00
_cell.angle_gamma   90.00
#
_symmetry.space_group_name_H-M   'P 1'
#
loop_
_entity.id
_entity.type
_entity.pdbx_description
1 polymer ?
#
loop_
_entity_poly.entity_id
_entity_poly.type
_entity_poly.pdbx_seq_one_letter_code
_entity_poly.pdbx_strand_id
1 'polypeptide(L)'
;MKTTFCLLALVAVATALALPSQQDNAMSCLMCEVGVRAAENPADREAHTVEDKFDAECKKELGIIPFAEKECEKYGNSKLDPIINELEGGTAPEDVCKKLKEC
;
A
#
# COMPACT_ATOMS: atom_id res chain seq x y z
N MET A 1 27.53 -36.03 10.09
CA MET A 1 27.57 -34.84 9.20
C MET A 1 26.36 -34.74 8.26
N LYS A 2 25.75 -35.83 7.79
CA LYS A 2 24.60 -35.77 6.85
C LYS A 2 23.26 -35.35 7.52
N THR A 3 23.05 -35.74 8.78
CA THR A 3 21.86 -35.37 9.58
C THR A 3 21.84 -33.89 9.98
N THR A 4 23.00 -33.29 10.27
CA THR A 4 23.12 -31.87 10.59
C THR A 4 22.84 -30.97 9.37
N PHE A 5 23.23 -31.39 8.17
CA PHE A 5 22.92 -30.67 6.93
C PHE A 5 21.43 -30.67 6.60
N CYS A 6 20.71 -31.77 6.87
CA CYS A 6 19.26 -31.84 6.65
C CYS A 6 18.47 -30.93 7.61
N LEU A 7 18.89 -30.80 8.87
CA LEU A 7 18.24 -29.91 9.84
C LEU A 7 18.41 -28.43 9.46
N LEU A 8 19.60 -28.02 9.00
CA LEU A 8 19.84 -26.66 8.52
C LEU A 8 18.99 -26.31 7.28
N ALA A 9 18.82 -27.26 6.35
CA ALA A 9 17.97 -27.06 5.18
C ALA A 9 16.49 -26.90 5.55
N LEU A 10 15.99 -27.66 6.53
CA LEU A 10 14.60 -27.55 7.00
C LEU A 10 14.32 -26.21 7.69
N VAL A 11 15.26 -25.68 8.47
CA VAL A 11 15.13 -24.36 9.13
C VAL A 11 15.09 -23.24 8.09
N ALA A 12 15.94 -23.30 7.04
CA ALA A 12 15.96 -22.30 5.98
C ALA A 12 14.65 -22.23 5.16
N VAL A 13 14.01 -23.38 4.92
CA VAL A 13 12.72 -23.45 4.21
C VAL A 13 11.58 -22.93 5.07
N ALA A 14 11.59 -23.20 6.39
CA ALA A 14 10.59 -22.67 7.31
C ALA A 14 10.65 -21.12 7.41
N THR A 15 11.84 -20.53 7.36
CA THR A 15 11.99 -19.06 7.35
C THR A 15 11.54 -18.41 6.04
N ALA A 16 11.68 -19.10 4.90
CA ALA A 16 11.23 -18.57 3.61
C ALA A 16 9.70 -18.51 3.49
N LEU A 17 8.99 -19.44 4.14
CA LEU A 17 7.52 -19.45 4.19
C LEU A 17 6.94 -18.46 5.22
N ALA A 18 7.78 -17.94 6.12
CA ALA A 18 7.42 -16.92 7.11
C ALA A 18 7.65 -15.48 6.63
N LEU A 19 8.03 -15.27 5.35
CA LEU A 19 8.10 -13.95 4.71
C LEU A 19 6.85 -13.57 3.85
N PRO A 20 5.59 -13.92 4.20
CA PRO A 20 4.46 -13.63 3.33
C PRO A 20 3.92 -12.19 3.42
N SER A 21 4.69 -11.18 3.85
CA SER A 21 4.16 -9.80 3.97
C SER A 21 4.87 -8.75 3.14
N GLN A 22 6.14 -8.93 2.77
CA GLN A 22 6.89 -7.78 2.23
C GLN A 22 6.41 -7.32 0.84
N GLN A 23 5.82 -8.22 0.05
CA GLN A 23 5.39 -7.91 -1.32
C GLN A 23 3.97 -7.37 -1.38
N ASP A 24 3.04 -7.93 -0.60
CA ASP A 24 1.70 -7.35 -0.41
C ASP A 24 1.82 -5.95 0.20
N ASN A 25 2.70 -5.80 1.20
CA ASN A 25 2.97 -4.52 1.82
C ASN A 25 3.56 -3.50 0.86
N ALA A 26 4.37 -3.89 -0.13
CA ALA A 26 4.99 -2.93 -1.04
C ALA A 26 3.95 -2.25 -1.96
N MET A 27 3.01 -3.03 -2.49
CA MET A 27 1.97 -2.48 -3.36
C MET A 27 0.94 -1.69 -2.56
N SER A 28 0.52 -2.19 -1.39
CA SER A 28 -0.37 -1.44 -0.49
C SER A 28 0.28 -0.14 0.00
N CYS A 29 1.58 -0.17 0.32
CA CYS A 29 2.31 0.99 0.77
C CYS A 29 2.40 2.04 -0.35
N LEU A 30 2.73 1.61 -1.57
CA LEU A 30 2.75 2.50 -2.73
C LEU A 30 1.37 3.13 -2.97
N MET A 31 0.29 2.34 -2.99
CA MET A 31 -1.05 2.87 -3.21
C MET A 31 -1.48 3.80 -2.07
N CYS A 32 -1.15 3.47 -0.83
CA CYS A 32 -1.41 4.37 0.30
C CYS A 32 -0.68 5.70 0.14
N GLU A 33 0.60 5.69 -0.21
CA GLU A 33 1.39 6.91 -0.41
C GLU A 33 0.84 7.76 -1.57
N VAL A 34 0.37 7.12 -2.64
CA VAL A 34 -0.35 7.80 -3.74
C VAL A 34 -1.64 8.44 -3.21
N GLY A 35 -2.43 7.72 -2.40
CA GLY A 35 -3.65 8.23 -1.78
C GLY A 35 -3.38 9.41 -0.85
N VAL A 36 -2.32 9.34 -0.06
CA VAL A 36 -1.88 10.45 0.81
C VAL A 36 -1.54 11.67 -0.02
N ARG A 37 -0.76 11.54 -1.10
CA ARG A 37 -0.43 12.67 -1.99
C ARG A 37 -1.66 13.25 -2.68
N ALA A 38 -2.62 12.41 -3.06
CA ALA A 38 -3.88 12.88 -3.60
C ALA A 38 -4.66 13.74 -2.58
N ALA A 39 -4.67 13.33 -1.30
CA ALA A 39 -5.46 13.93 -0.23
C ALA A 39 -4.73 14.93 0.67
N GLU A 40 -3.40 15.10 0.56
CA GLU A 40 -2.61 15.90 1.52
C GLU A 40 -3.06 17.36 1.56
N ASN A 41 -3.45 17.91 0.41
CA ASN A 41 -3.98 19.25 0.27
C ASN A 41 -5.43 19.31 0.81
N PRO A 42 -5.71 20.06 1.88
CA PRO A 42 -7.06 20.13 2.47
C PRO A 42 -8.13 20.63 1.49
N ALA A 43 -7.76 21.44 0.51
CA ALA A 43 -8.70 21.96 -0.50
C ALA A 43 -9.19 20.88 -1.48
N ASP A 44 -8.44 19.78 -1.60
CA ASP A 44 -8.72 18.73 -2.57
C ASP A 44 -9.48 17.54 -1.93
N ARG A 45 -9.79 17.58 -0.62
CA ARG A 45 -10.36 16.46 0.15
C ARG A 45 -11.85 16.16 -0.11
N GLU A 46 -12.46 16.83 -1.08
CA GLU A 46 -13.77 16.40 -1.57
C GLU A 46 -13.62 15.02 -2.23
N ALA A 47 -14.50 14.07 -1.87
CA ALA A 47 -14.33 12.65 -2.22
C ALA A 47 -14.01 12.42 -3.70
N HIS A 48 -14.77 13.05 -4.61
CA HIS A 48 -14.54 12.93 -6.05
C HIS A 48 -13.20 13.51 -6.52
N THR A 49 -12.72 14.59 -5.90
CA THR A 49 -11.45 15.22 -6.27
C THR A 49 -10.25 14.37 -5.84
N VAL A 50 -10.30 13.78 -4.65
CA VAL A 50 -9.24 12.86 -4.20
C VAL A 50 -9.22 11.59 -5.04
N GLU A 51 -10.38 10.99 -5.31
CA GLU A 51 -10.49 9.79 -6.14
C GLU A 51 -9.93 10.02 -7.55
N ASP A 52 -10.34 11.10 -8.23
CA ASP A 52 -9.85 11.42 -9.58
C ASP A 52 -8.33 11.63 -9.60
N LYS A 53 -7.79 12.31 -8.58
CA LYS A 53 -6.35 12.58 -8.47
C LYS A 53 -5.58 11.30 -8.13
N PHE A 54 -6.13 10.46 -7.26
CA PHE A 54 -5.58 9.15 -6.95
C PHE A 54 -5.54 8.27 -8.19
N ASP A 55 -6.62 8.16 -8.95
CA ASP A 55 -6.69 7.33 -10.16
C ASP A 55 -5.68 7.81 -11.22
N ALA A 56 -5.55 9.13 -11.39
CA ALA A 56 -4.56 9.71 -12.30
C ALA A 56 -3.12 9.38 -11.90
N GLU A 57 -2.77 9.50 -10.61
CA GLU A 57 -1.44 9.15 -10.12
C GLU A 57 -1.20 7.64 -10.13
N CYS A 58 -2.18 6.85 -9.71
CA CYS A 58 -2.07 5.39 -9.64
C CYS A 58 -1.88 4.80 -11.05
N LYS A 59 -2.63 5.29 -12.04
CA LYS A 59 -2.44 4.93 -13.45
C LYS A 59 -1.08 5.37 -14.00
N LYS A 60 -0.55 6.52 -13.56
CA LYS A 60 0.77 6.99 -13.96
C LYS A 60 1.88 6.08 -13.42
N GLU A 61 1.81 5.70 -12.15
CA GLU A 61 2.81 4.86 -11.49
C GLU A 61 2.71 3.39 -11.93
N LEU A 62 1.49 2.88 -12.11
CA LEU A 62 1.24 1.46 -12.35
C LEU A 62 0.77 1.11 -13.77
N GLY A 63 0.65 2.09 -14.67
CA GLY A 63 0.04 1.90 -16.01
C GLY A 63 0.77 0.91 -16.94
N ILE A 64 2.01 0.52 -16.59
CA ILE A 64 2.75 -0.55 -17.27
C ILE A 64 2.34 -1.96 -16.81
N ILE A 65 1.65 -2.08 -15.68
CA ILE A 65 1.26 -3.36 -15.09
C ILE A 65 -0.16 -3.72 -15.57
N PRO A 66 -0.34 -4.87 -16.23
CA PRO A 66 -1.66 -5.38 -16.57
C PRO A 66 -2.53 -5.48 -15.32
N PHE A 67 -3.78 -5.04 -15.41
CA PHE A 67 -4.78 -5.06 -14.32
C PHE A 67 -4.54 -4.05 -13.19
N ALA A 68 -3.47 -3.25 -13.20
CA ALA A 68 -3.27 -2.25 -12.15
C ALA A 68 -4.39 -1.22 -12.05
N GLU A 69 -5.01 -0.85 -13.17
CA GLU A 69 -6.14 0.09 -13.18
C GLU A 69 -7.32 -0.42 -12.32
N LYS A 70 -7.60 -1.73 -12.34
CA LYS A 70 -8.62 -2.33 -11.46
C LYS A 70 -8.21 -2.33 -9.99
N GLU A 71 -6.92 -2.51 -9.71
CA GLU A 71 -6.43 -2.51 -8.34
C GLU A 71 -6.39 -1.09 -7.78
N CYS A 72 -6.06 -0.09 -8.60
CA CYS A 72 -6.23 1.33 -8.30
C CYS A 72 -7.70 1.62 -7.97
N GLU A 73 -8.64 1.32 -8.89
CA GLU A 73 -10.07 1.59 -8.69
C GLU A 73 -10.59 0.93 -7.38
N LYS A 74 -10.22 -0.32 -7.14
CA LYS A 74 -10.60 -1.04 -5.91
C LYS A 74 -9.98 -0.42 -4.66
N TYR A 75 -8.73 0.02 -4.73
CA TYR A 75 -8.06 0.70 -3.61
C TYR A 75 -8.72 2.05 -3.33
N GLY A 76 -8.91 2.87 -4.38
CA GLY A 76 -9.58 4.16 -4.32
C GLY A 76 -10.90 4.07 -3.57
N ASN A 77 -11.78 3.17 -4.04
CA ASN A 77 -13.12 2.96 -3.47
C ASN A 77 -13.15 2.43 -2.02
N SER A 78 -12.07 1.84 -1.51
CA SER A 78 -12.10 1.15 -0.21
C SER A 78 -11.10 1.68 0.83
N LYS A 79 -10.12 2.48 0.42
CA LYS A 79 -8.97 2.86 1.25
C LYS A 79 -8.69 4.36 1.28
N LEU A 80 -9.24 5.17 0.38
CA LEU A 80 -9.05 6.63 0.43
C LEU A 80 -9.73 7.27 1.65
N ASP A 81 -10.94 6.85 2.01
CA ASP A 81 -11.66 7.36 3.19
C ASP A 81 -10.84 7.23 4.49
N PRO A 82 -10.28 6.06 4.84
CA PRO A 82 -9.35 5.94 5.97
C PRO A 82 -8.15 6.89 5.91
N ILE A 83 -7.56 7.09 4.73
CA ILE A 83 -6.42 8.00 4.54
C ILE A 83 -6.83 9.46 4.80
N ILE A 84 -7.96 9.89 4.23
CA ILE A 84 -8.51 11.23 4.43
C ILE A 84 -8.81 11.46 5.91
N ASN A 85 -9.46 10.50 6.58
CA ASN A 85 -9.79 10.59 8.01
C ASN A 85 -8.53 10.75 8.89
N GLU A 86 -7.44 10.05 8.57
CA GLU A 86 -6.18 10.21 9.29
C GLU A 86 -5.55 11.60 9.07
N LEU A 87 -5.56 12.09 7.84
CA LEU A 87 -5.08 13.42 7.48
C LEU A 87 -5.94 14.55 8.08
N GLU A 88 -7.24 14.35 8.22
CA GLU A 88 -8.16 15.28 8.89
C GLU A 88 -8.01 15.22 10.41
N GLY A 89 -7.68 14.05 10.96
CA GLY A 89 -7.32 13.85 12.36
C GLY A 89 -5.97 14.45 12.76
N GLY A 90 -5.21 15.00 11.80
CA GLY A 90 -3.92 15.64 12.02
C GLY A 90 -2.73 14.68 12.04
N THR A 91 -2.90 13.43 11.60
CA THR A 91 -1.77 12.53 11.34
C THR A 91 -0.91 13.13 10.22
N ALA A 92 0.41 13.16 10.43
CA ALA A 92 1.34 13.66 9.43
C ALA A 92 1.31 12.76 8.16
N PRO A 93 1.34 13.32 6.94
CA PRO A 93 1.28 12.54 5.69
C PRO A 93 2.24 11.34 5.66
N GLU A 94 3.48 11.51 6.12
CA GLU A 94 4.52 10.48 6.16
C GLU A 94 4.25 9.33 7.15
N ASP A 95 3.28 9.50 8.06
CA ASP A 95 2.93 8.53 9.10
C ASP A 95 1.59 7.82 8.83
N VAL A 96 0.75 8.37 7.93
CA VAL A 96 -0.59 7.81 7.63
C VAL A 96 -0.50 6.34 7.24
N CYS A 97 0.35 6.00 6.27
CA CYS A 97 0.41 4.64 5.74
C CYS A 97 0.94 3.61 6.74
N LYS A 98 1.87 4.03 7.61
CA LYS A 98 2.34 3.20 8.73
C LYS A 98 1.24 2.99 9.76
N LYS A 99 0.49 4.06 10.06
CA LYS A 99 -0.60 4.00 11.03
C LYS A 99 -1.74 3.11 10.55
N LEU A 100 -2.04 3.14 9.25
CA LEU A 100 -3.01 2.26 8.59
C LEU A 100 -2.47 0.84 8.35
N LYS A 101 -1.19 0.58 8.62
CA LYS A 101 -0.51 -0.71 8.39
C LYS A 101 -0.51 -1.13 6.92
N GLU A 102 -0.57 -0.15 6.03
CA GLU A 102 -0.40 -0.33 4.59
C GLU A 102 1.10 -0.30 4.23
N CYS A 103 1.89 0.37 5.07
CA CYS A 103 3.33 0.23 5.31
C CYS A 103 3.55 -0.16 6.80
#